data_AF-A0A814FEV8-F1
#
_entry.id   AF-A0A814FEV8-F1
#
_cell.length_a   1.000
_cell.length_b   1.000
_cell.length_c   1.000
_cell.angle_alpha   90.00
_cell.angle_beta   90.00
_cell.angle_gamma   90.00
#
_symmetry.space_group_name_H-M   'P 1'
#
loop_
_entity.id
_entity.type
_entity.pdbx_description
1 polymer ?
#
loop_
_entity_poly.entity_id
_entity_poly.type
_entity_poly.pdbx_seq_one_letter_code
_entity_poly.pdbx_strand_id
1 'polypeptide(L)'
;MVSLNAQHGRSVGGISFDDRSFTAADEAVHENTPLIDNLEQPYRPIRTTGFIVIHILLTITFMTSIALFPSIICPDNSYNATSVKCNNHSGYNMALYIHAGSYFVSLGFDRLYHHYQDLSRRDGYLEFYRQTRNLRRTPLFIISTGNAILVALIELLENYRDDLARLNVKLYPWHFLVILTSVEVSIILTALLWYLVLTIKFNHRRARPDATHEDLLSSFVTSQTSANEIGFRDETYRENVLEKQADLIRYLRERNEQLGRLVLNFKQQVDVQQNVRNHN
;
A
#
# COMPACT_ATOMS: atom_id res chain seq x y z
N MET A 1 77.66 -21.01 -23.19
CA MET A 1 77.14 -21.29 -21.84
C MET A 1 75.67 -20.87 -21.80
N VAL A 2 74.77 -21.79 -21.40
CA VAL A 2 73.37 -21.57 -20.88
C VAL A 2 72.37 -20.99 -21.92
N SER A 3 71.35 -21.67 -22.51
CA SER A 3 70.31 -22.65 -22.10
C SER A 3 69.36 -22.09 -21.02
N LEU A 4 68.08 -21.76 -21.22
CA LEU A 4 66.88 -22.59 -21.46
C LEU A 4 65.65 -21.62 -21.55
N ASN A 5 64.67 -21.81 -22.45
CA ASN A 5 63.36 -22.50 -22.23
C ASN A 5 62.39 -21.65 -21.35
N ALA A 6 61.08 -21.48 -21.59
CA ALA A 6 60.09 -22.21 -22.38
C ALA A 6 58.78 -21.38 -22.50
N GLN A 7 57.92 -21.80 -23.45
CA GLN A 7 56.43 -21.72 -23.42
C GLN A 7 55.76 -20.34 -23.55
N HIS A 8 54.70 -20.11 -24.33
CA HIS A 8 53.61 -20.96 -24.81
C HIS A 8 53.04 -20.38 -26.12
N GLY A 9 52.75 -21.22 -27.12
CA GLY A 9 52.04 -20.82 -28.33
C GLY A 9 50.51 -20.85 -28.16
N ARG A 10 49.82 -20.06 -28.98
CA ARG A 10 48.66 -20.51 -29.77
C ARG A 10 48.22 -19.44 -30.78
N SER A 11 48.29 -19.83 -32.04
CA SER A 11 47.59 -19.26 -33.20
C SER A 11 46.08 -19.34 -32.98
N VAL A 12 45.34 -18.28 -33.30
CA VAL A 12 43.89 -18.33 -33.57
C VAL A 12 43.63 -17.52 -34.82
N GLY A 13 43.37 -18.26 -35.90
CA GLY A 13 43.03 -17.77 -37.23
C GLY A 13 41.57 -17.33 -37.34
N GLY A 14 41.32 -16.51 -38.35
CA GLY A 14 40.02 -15.97 -38.71
C GLY A 14 39.02 -17.01 -39.21
N ILE A 15 37.75 -16.69 -39.05
CA ILE A 15 36.62 -17.48 -39.54
C ILE A 15 36.25 -16.94 -40.93
N SER A 16 36.40 -17.81 -41.92
CA SER A 16 35.93 -17.65 -43.30
C SER A 16 34.47 -18.09 -43.39
N PHE A 17 33.64 -17.33 -44.13
CA PHE A 17 32.28 -17.75 -44.49
C PHE A 17 32.36 -18.70 -45.69
N ASP A 18 31.91 -19.94 -45.51
CA ASP A 18 31.77 -20.93 -46.58
C ASP A 18 30.29 -20.96 -47.03
N ASP A 19 30.06 -20.59 -48.29
CA ASP A 19 28.80 -20.82 -48.98
C ASP A 19 28.70 -22.31 -49.37
N ARG A 20 27.82 -23.05 -48.70
CA ARG A 20 27.36 -24.36 -49.17
C ARG A 20 25.84 -24.47 -49.09
N SER A 21 25.24 -24.46 -50.28
CA SER A 21 23.91 -24.98 -50.59
C SER A 21 23.80 -26.49 -50.35
N PHE A 22 22.54 -26.96 -50.19
CA PHE A 22 22.03 -28.32 -49.87
C PHE A 22 21.85 -28.54 -48.35
N THR A 23 20.67 -28.90 -47.84
CA THR A 23 19.69 -29.88 -48.34
C THR A 23 18.36 -29.68 -47.61
N ALA A 24 17.25 -30.03 -48.27
CA ALA A 24 15.89 -30.09 -47.71
C ALA A 24 15.80 -31.06 -46.51
N ALA A 25 16.13 -30.56 -45.31
CA ALA A 25 16.02 -31.29 -44.05
C ALA A 25 15.53 -30.41 -42.88
N ASP A 26 15.00 -29.21 -43.16
CA ASP A 26 14.45 -28.29 -42.14
C ASP A 26 12.93 -28.41 -41.96
N GLU A 27 12.28 -29.40 -42.59
CA GLU A 27 10.83 -29.59 -42.53
C GLU A 27 10.36 -30.47 -41.35
N ALA A 28 11.11 -30.52 -40.25
CA ALA A 28 10.78 -31.39 -39.10
C ALA A 28 11.17 -30.86 -37.71
N VAL A 29 11.21 -29.54 -37.48
CA VAL A 29 11.51 -28.98 -36.13
C VAL A 29 10.45 -27.98 -35.63
N HIS A 30 9.32 -27.82 -36.32
CA HIS A 30 8.20 -26.99 -35.84
C HIS A 30 6.97 -27.79 -35.41
N GLU A 31 7.20 -28.89 -34.69
CA GLU A 31 6.14 -29.53 -33.92
C GLU A 31 6.61 -29.71 -32.48
N ASN A 32 5.83 -29.14 -31.55
CA ASN A 32 5.95 -29.23 -30.09
C ASN A 32 6.83 -28.16 -29.41
N THR A 33 6.27 -26.95 -29.26
CA THR A 33 6.55 -26.12 -28.07
C THR A 33 5.30 -26.00 -27.22
N PRO A 34 4.98 -27.00 -26.36
CA PRO A 34 3.94 -26.86 -25.35
C PRO A 34 4.51 -26.09 -24.16
N LEU A 35 4.59 -24.77 -24.25
CA LEU A 35 5.04 -23.90 -23.14
C LEU A 35 4.18 -22.65 -23.04
N ILE A 36 2.86 -22.83 -22.92
CA ILE A 36 1.93 -21.76 -22.50
C ILE A 36 1.20 -22.13 -21.19
N ASP A 37 1.32 -23.38 -20.71
CA ASP A 37 0.56 -23.84 -19.53
C ASP A 37 1.28 -23.65 -18.18
N ASN A 38 2.49 -23.06 -18.18
CA ASN A 38 3.33 -22.92 -16.97
C ASN A 38 3.60 -21.47 -16.53
N LEU A 39 2.91 -20.48 -17.10
CA LEU A 39 2.97 -19.08 -16.64
C LEU A 39 1.83 -18.68 -15.68
N GLU A 40 1.04 -19.64 -15.18
CA GLU A 40 0.17 -19.35 -14.04
C GLU A 40 1.04 -19.21 -12.79
N GLN A 41 1.52 -17.99 -12.51
CA GLN A 41 2.14 -17.69 -11.22
C GLN A 41 1.18 -18.11 -10.11
N PRO A 42 1.59 -19.02 -9.20
CA PRO A 42 0.71 -19.54 -8.18
C PRO A 42 0.24 -18.40 -7.30
N TYR A 43 -1.08 -18.33 -7.09
CA TYR A 43 -1.74 -17.36 -6.21
C TYR A 43 -1.01 -17.28 -4.87
N ARG A 44 -0.39 -16.13 -4.58
CA ARG A 44 0.24 -15.87 -3.29
C ARG A 44 -0.72 -15.06 -2.42
N PRO A 45 -1.31 -15.67 -1.37
CA PRO A 45 -2.17 -14.91 -0.48
C PRO A 45 -1.36 -13.81 0.20
N ILE A 46 -1.90 -12.60 0.23
CA ILE A 46 -1.27 -11.47 0.90
C ILE A 46 -1.28 -11.75 2.41
N ARG A 47 -0.09 -12.08 2.95
CA ARG A 47 0.11 -12.47 4.37
C ARG A 47 -0.06 -11.30 5.36
N THR A 48 -0.46 -10.11 4.88
CA THR A 48 -0.66 -8.92 5.71
C THR A 48 -1.91 -8.99 6.59
N THR A 49 -2.86 -9.88 6.29
CA THR A 49 -4.08 -10.12 7.10
C THR A 49 -3.77 -10.42 8.56
N GLY A 50 -2.79 -11.30 8.83
CA GLY A 50 -2.39 -11.65 10.19
C GLY A 50 -1.89 -10.44 10.99
N PHE A 51 -1.08 -9.59 10.36
CA PHE A 51 -0.56 -8.38 11.01
C PHE A 51 -1.65 -7.35 11.32
N ILE A 52 -2.67 -7.22 10.45
CA ILE A 52 -3.83 -6.36 10.71
C ILE A 52 -4.62 -6.86 11.92
N VAL A 53 -4.87 -8.17 11.99
CA VAL A 53 -5.58 -8.77 13.14
C VAL A 53 -4.80 -8.58 14.43
N ILE A 54 -3.48 -8.81 14.42
CA ILE A 54 -2.62 -8.58 15.58
C ILE A 54 -2.68 -7.10 15.99
N HIS A 55 -2.60 -6.18 15.04
CA HIS A 55 -2.70 -4.74 15.32
C HIS A 55 -4.03 -4.39 15.99
N ILE A 56 -5.16 -4.89 15.46
CA ILE A 56 -6.50 -4.68 16.05
C ILE A 56 -6.56 -5.20 17.49
N LEU A 57 -6.15 -6.46 17.72
CA LEU A 57 -6.15 -7.07 19.04
C LEU A 57 -5.34 -6.24 20.03
N LEU A 58 -4.16 -5.79 19.61
CA LEU A 58 -3.26 -5.00 20.42
C LEU A 58 -3.84 -3.61 20.75
N THR A 59 -4.50 -2.93 19.80
CA THR A 59 -5.26 -1.69 20.10
C THR A 59 -6.39 -1.92 21.12
N ILE A 60 -7.11 -3.04 21.04
CA ILE A 60 -8.16 -3.38 22.02
C ILE A 60 -7.54 -3.61 23.41
N THR A 61 -6.42 -4.35 23.49
CA THR A 61 -5.72 -4.56 24.77
C THR A 61 -5.19 -3.27 25.39
N PHE A 62 -4.75 -2.32 24.57
CA PHE A 62 -4.34 -1.01 25.07
C PHE A 62 -5.53 -0.22 25.62
N MET A 63 -6.67 -0.24 24.95
CA MET A 63 -7.87 0.41 25.46
C MET A 63 -8.36 -0.17 26.79
N THR A 64 -8.42 -1.50 26.88
CA THR A 64 -8.85 -2.15 28.12
C THR A 64 -7.86 -1.93 29.24
N SER A 65 -6.55 -1.93 28.95
CA SER A 65 -5.54 -1.63 29.98
C SER A 65 -5.66 -0.20 30.49
N ILE A 66 -5.82 0.81 29.63
CA ILE A 66 -6.00 2.21 30.06
C ILE A 66 -7.28 2.38 30.91
N ALA A 67 -8.37 1.69 30.58
CA ALA A 67 -9.64 1.79 31.31
C ALA A 67 -9.67 0.99 32.63
N LEU A 68 -9.03 -0.18 32.68
CA LEU A 68 -9.07 -1.09 33.83
C LEU A 68 -7.95 -0.85 34.84
N PHE A 69 -6.78 -0.36 34.40
CA PHE A 69 -5.65 -0.17 35.32
C PHE A 69 -5.97 0.78 36.48
N PRO A 70 -6.62 1.94 36.27
CA PRO A 70 -6.99 2.83 37.36
C PRO A 70 -7.95 2.18 38.36
N SER A 71 -8.92 1.39 37.89
CA SER A 71 -9.93 0.75 38.75
C SER A 71 -9.41 -0.46 39.52
N ILE A 72 -8.43 -1.18 38.97
CA ILE A 72 -7.78 -2.32 39.66
C ILE A 72 -6.79 -1.84 40.72
N ILE A 73 -6.01 -0.80 40.41
CA ILE A 73 -4.98 -0.29 41.35
C ILE A 73 -5.62 0.51 42.48
N CYS A 74 -6.66 1.29 42.17
CA CYS A 74 -7.38 2.10 43.15
C CYS A 74 -8.88 1.81 43.10
N PRO A 75 -9.32 0.71 43.74
CA PRO A 75 -10.75 0.47 43.93
C PRO A 75 -11.31 1.52 44.89
N ASP A 76 -12.42 2.15 44.51
CA ASP A 76 -13.13 3.23 45.24
C ASP A 76 -13.49 2.91 46.71
N ASN A 77 -13.33 1.66 47.14
CA ASN A 77 -13.68 1.17 48.48
C ASN A 77 -12.61 1.42 49.56
N SER A 78 -11.52 2.12 49.26
CA SER A 78 -10.46 2.45 50.23
C SER A 78 -10.39 3.94 50.56
N TYR A 79 -11.51 4.51 51.03
CA TYR A 79 -11.55 5.86 51.64
C TYR A 79 -10.85 5.96 53.01
N ASN A 80 -10.21 4.88 53.48
CA ASN A 80 -9.36 4.93 54.66
C ASN A 80 -7.90 5.11 54.22
N ALA A 81 -7.48 6.36 54.32
CA ALA A 81 -6.12 6.84 54.13
C ALA A 81 -5.10 5.96 54.88
N THR A 82 -4.37 5.11 54.15
CA THR A 82 -3.04 4.56 54.54
C THR A 82 -2.41 3.63 53.49
N SER A 83 -2.87 3.61 52.23
CA SER A 83 -2.12 2.91 51.17
C SER A 83 -1.35 3.92 50.31
N VAL A 84 -0.03 3.94 50.49
CA VAL A 84 0.95 4.72 49.70
C VAL A 84 0.84 4.47 48.18
N LYS A 85 0.09 3.45 47.76
CA LYS A 85 -0.08 3.01 46.37
C LYS A 85 -1.15 3.78 45.57
N CYS A 86 -2.06 4.51 46.22
CA CYS A 86 -3.16 5.21 45.55
C CYS A 86 -3.08 6.73 45.70
N ASN A 87 -1.93 7.30 45.37
CA ASN A 87 -1.91 8.73 45.07
C ASN A 87 -2.53 8.93 43.68
N ASN A 88 -3.49 9.85 43.53
CA ASN A 88 -4.19 10.12 42.26
C ASN A 88 -3.23 10.35 41.07
N HIS A 89 -2.00 10.75 41.34
CA HIS A 89 -0.94 10.90 40.34
C HIS A 89 -0.42 9.58 39.74
N SER A 90 -0.49 8.45 40.46
CA SER A 90 0.12 7.18 40.01
C SER A 90 -0.64 6.53 38.85
N GLY A 91 -1.97 6.44 38.92
CA GLY A 91 -2.79 5.87 37.85
C GLY A 91 -2.81 6.73 36.59
N TYR A 92 -2.89 8.05 36.78
CA TYR A 92 -2.85 9.04 35.69
C TYR A 92 -1.53 8.96 34.90
N ASN A 93 -0.37 8.99 35.58
CA ASN A 93 0.93 8.91 34.91
C ASN A 93 1.12 7.58 34.18
N MET A 94 0.61 6.49 34.74
CA MET A 94 0.72 5.18 34.10
C MET A 94 -0.15 5.07 32.84
N ALA A 95 -1.35 5.65 32.85
CA ALA A 95 -2.18 5.75 31.65
C ALA A 95 -1.46 6.52 30.52
N LEU A 96 -0.74 7.60 30.87
CA LEU A 96 0.08 8.33 29.91
C LEU A 96 1.23 7.48 29.35
N TYR A 97 1.91 6.69 30.19
CA TYR A 97 2.96 5.78 29.71
C TYR A 97 2.43 4.67 28.81
N ILE A 98 1.26 4.10 29.14
CA ILE A 98 0.61 3.09 28.29
C ILE A 98 0.20 3.71 26.95
N HIS A 99 -0.36 4.92 26.96
CA HIS A 99 -0.73 5.64 25.75
C HIS A 99 0.50 5.97 24.88
N ALA A 100 1.57 6.49 25.48
CA ALA A 100 2.84 6.71 24.79
C ALA A 100 3.43 5.41 24.23
N GLY A 101 3.35 4.30 24.99
CA GLY A 101 3.75 2.98 24.53
C GLY A 101 2.97 2.52 23.30
N SER A 102 1.65 2.75 23.29
CA SER A 102 0.79 2.41 22.16
C SER A 102 1.19 3.16 20.88
N TYR A 103 1.62 4.42 21.00
CA TYR A 103 2.16 5.20 19.87
C TYR A 103 3.40 4.55 19.24
N PHE A 104 4.36 4.11 20.05
CA PHE A 104 5.56 3.42 19.54
C PHE A 104 5.23 2.09 18.87
N VAL A 105 4.25 1.35 19.38
CA VAL A 105 3.83 0.10 18.75
C VAL A 105 3.14 0.38 17.41
N SER A 106 2.27 1.39 17.33
CA SER A 106 1.64 1.81 16.07
C SER A 106 2.67 2.29 15.04
N LEU A 107 3.74 2.97 15.46
CA LEU A 107 4.90 3.28 14.61
C LEU A 107 5.58 2.02 14.06
N GLY A 108 5.77 0.99 14.91
CA GLY A 108 6.31 -0.30 14.50
C GLY A 108 5.45 -0.96 13.43
N PHE A 109 4.13 -0.96 13.59
CA PHE A 109 3.21 -1.47 12.57
C PHE A 109 3.29 -0.69 11.26
N ASP A 110 3.38 0.64 11.29
CA ASP A 110 3.54 1.45 10.08
C ASP A 110 4.81 1.04 9.29
N ARG A 111 5.93 0.83 9.98
CA ARG A 111 7.17 0.35 9.37
C ARG A 111 7.04 -1.06 8.80
N LEU A 112 6.40 -1.98 9.53
CA LEU A 112 6.15 -3.34 9.06
C LEU A 112 5.28 -3.33 7.79
N TYR A 113 4.21 -2.55 7.80
CA TYR A 113 3.35 -2.44 6.63
C TYR A 113 4.07 -1.81 5.44
N HIS A 114 4.97 -0.84 5.66
CA HIS A 114 5.81 -0.29 4.61
C HIS A 114 6.72 -1.35 4.00
N HIS A 115 7.40 -2.15 4.83
CA HIS A 115 8.28 -3.22 4.36
C HIS A 115 7.54 -4.30 3.56
N TYR A 116 6.40 -4.79 4.07
CA TYR A 116 5.59 -5.77 3.34
C TYR A 116 4.97 -5.20 2.07
N GLN A 117 4.79 -3.88 1.98
CA GLN A 117 4.33 -3.25 0.76
C GLN A 117 5.39 -3.25 -0.32
N ASP A 118 6.64 -2.98 0.03
CA ASP A 118 7.73 -3.05 -0.94
C ASP A 118 7.87 -4.48 -1.48
N LEU A 119 7.58 -5.48 -0.65
CA LEU A 119 7.47 -6.87 -1.06
C LEU A 119 6.26 -7.10 -1.98
N SER A 120 5.06 -6.65 -1.59
CA SER A 120 3.84 -6.79 -2.41
C SER A 120 3.90 -6.02 -3.73
N ARG A 121 4.70 -4.95 -3.80
CA ARG A 121 4.96 -4.17 -5.03
C ARG A 121 5.81 -4.98 -6.00
N ARG A 122 6.83 -5.68 -5.50
CA ARG A 122 7.67 -6.61 -6.28
C ARG A 122 6.86 -7.80 -6.81
N ASP A 123 5.79 -8.17 -6.13
CA ASP A 123 4.88 -9.25 -6.54
C ASP A 123 3.80 -8.80 -7.55
N GLY A 124 3.79 -7.54 -8.00
CA GLY A 124 2.92 -7.08 -9.11
C GLY A 124 1.48 -6.67 -8.75
N TYR A 125 1.16 -6.44 -7.47
CA TYR A 125 -0.19 -6.05 -7.02
C TYR A 125 -0.38 -4.51 -6.95
N LEU A 126 -0.37 -3.83 -8.09
CA LEU A 126 -0.38 -2.36 -8.16
C LEU A 126 -1.74 -1.72 -7.84
N GLU A 127 -2.86 -2.33 -8.23
CA GLU A 127 -4.19 -1.77 -7.97
C GLU A 127 -4.57 -1.86 -6.48
N PHE A 128 -4.26 -3.00 -5.86
CA PHE A 128 -4.37 -3.17 -4.40
C PHE A 128 -3.49 -2.17 -3.66
N TYR A 129 -2.27 -1.91 -4.15
CA TYR A 129 -1.37 -0.92 -3.59
C TYR A 129 -1.97 0.49 -3.59
N ARG A 130 -2.58 0.92 -4.70
CA ARG A 130 -3.17 2.27 -4.82
C ARG A 130 -4.35 2.46 -3.87
N GLN A 131 -5.23 1.47 -3.74
CA GLN A 131 -6.41 1.57 -2.87
C GLN A 131 -6.05 1.55 -1.37
N THR A 132 -4.97 0.87 -0.98
CA THR A 132 -4.61 0.68 0.44
C THR A 132 -3.60 1.69 0.98
N ARG A 133 -2.95 2.47 0.10
CA ARG A 133 -1.93 3.45 0.46
C ARG A 133 -2.41 4.51 1.46
N ASN A 134 -3.61 5.05 1.26
CA ASN A 134 -4.13 6.13 2.11
C ASN A 134 -4.68 5.58 3.44
N LEU A 135 -5.42 4.48 3.39
CA LEU A 135 -6.05 3.88 4.57
C LEU A 135 -5.05 3.42 5.63
N ARG A 136 -3.87 3.00 5.19
CA ARG A 136 -2.81 2.54 6.09
C ARG A 136 -2.12 3.66 6.86
N ARG A 137 -2.04 4.87 6.29
CA ARG A 137 -1.41 6.02 6.96
C ARG A 137 -2.34 6.63 8.01
N THR A 138 -3.64 6.40 7.88
CA THR A 138 -4.69 6.98 8.73
C THR A 138 -4.46 6.72 10.23
N PRO A 139 -4.16 5.49 10.71
CA PRO A 139 -3.95 5.25 12.14
C PRO A 139 -2.80 6.06 12.74
N LEU A 140 -1.70 6.22 12.03
CA LEU A 140 -0.54 6.97 12.51
C LEU A 140 -0.79 8.48 12.55
N PHE A 141 -1.49 9.02 11.55
CA PHE A 141 -1.90 10.42 11.57
C PHE A 141 -2.90 10.69 12.70
N ILE A 142 -3.86 9.79 12.92
CA ILE A 142 -4.82 9.92 14.02
C ILE A 142 -4.09 9.87 15.36
N ILE A 143 -3.21 8.88 15.57
CA ILE A 143 -2.54 8.72 16.87
C ILE A 143 -1.57 9.86 17.17
N SER A 144 -0.91 10.42 16.15
CA SER A 144 -0.08 11.61 16.32
C SER A 144 -0.89 12.86 16.64
N THR A 145 -2.04 13.03 15.99
CA THR A 145 -2.95 14.15 16.25
C THR A 145 -3.56 14.03 17.65
N GLY A 146 -3.97 12.82 18.05
CA GLY A 146 -4.47 12.52 19.39
C GLY A 146 -3.45 12.85 20.47
N ASN A 147 -2.19 12.46 20.29
CA ASN A 147 -1.10 12.84 21.20
C ASN A 147 -0.90 14.36 21.31
N ALA A 148 -0.98 15.10 20.21
CA ALA A 148 -0.86 16.56 20.24
C ALA A 148 -2.01 17.21 21.03
N ILE A 149 -3.25 16.72 20.81
CA ILE A 149 -4.42 17.18 21.55
C ILE A 149 -4.31 16.80 23.03
N LEU A 150 -3.79 15.60 23.34
CA LEU A 150 -3.58 15.13 24.70
C LEU A 150 -2.66 16.06 25.48
N VAL A 151 -1.51 16.44 24.90
CA VAL A 151 -0.57 17.37 25.55
C VAL A 151 -1.23 18.71 25.83
N ALA A 152 -1.95 19.28 24.86
CA ALA A 152 -2.69 20.53 25.04
C ALA A 152 -3.78 20.41 26.12
N LEU A 153 -4.48 19.27 26.17
CA LEU A 153 -5.50 19.00 27.18
C LEU A 153 -4.90 18.91 28.58
N ILE A 154 -3.72 18.30 28.74
CA ILE A 154 -3.02 18.19 30.03
C ILE A 154 -2.68 19.59 30.57
N GLU A 155 -2.09 20.43 29.73
CA GLU A 155 -1.75 21.81 30.09
C GLU A 155 -2.99 22.64 30.46
N LEU A 156 -4.07 22.48 29.70
CA LEU A 156 -5.35 23.12 29.99
C LEU A 156 -5.91 22.65 31.35
N LEU A 157 -5.86 21.35 31.63
CA LEU A 157 -6.37 20.80 32.89
C LEU A 157 -5.59 21.24 34.11
N GLU A 158 -4.27 21.42 33.98
CA GLU A 158 -3.44 21.97 35.07
C GLU A 158 -3.77 23.44 35.32
N ASN A 159 -3.93 24.24 34.26
CA ASN A 159 -4.21 25.68 34.39
C ASN A 159 -5.61 25.97 34.97
N TYR A 160 -6.62 25.17 34.61
CA TYR A 160 -8.02 25.40 35.04
C TYR A 160 -8.45 24.51 36.22
N ARG A 161 -7.51 23.84 36.90
CA ARG A 161 -7.80 22.92 38.01
C ARG A 161 -8.61 23.57 39.13
N ASP A 162 -8.24 24.80 39.51
CA ASP A 162 -8.86 25.52 40.63
C ASP A 162 -10.28 25.99 40.30
N ASP A 163 -10.53 26.39 39.06
CA ASP A 163 -11.86 26.79 38.59
C ASP A 163 -12.79 25.59 38.44
N LEU A 164 -12.26 24.45 38.00
CA LEU A 164 -13.02 23.20 37.91
C LEU A 164 -13.44 22.69 39.30
N ALA A 165 -12.59 22.89 40.31
CA ALA A 165 -12.91 22.56 41.70
C ALA A 165 -14.04 23.46 42.25
N ARG A 166 -14.11 24.73 41.84
CA ARG A 166 -15.18 25.66 42.23
C ARG A 166 -16.54 25.32 41.60
N LEU A 167 -16.53 24.71 40.42
CA LEU A 167 -17.74 24.31 39.70
C LEU A 167 -18.43 23.06 40.27
N ASN A 168 -17.84 22.41 41.29
CA ASN A 168 -18.39 21.24 41.99
C ASN A 168 -18.69 20.03 41.07
N VAL A 169 -17.99 19.97 39.93
CA VAL A 169 -18.14 18.90 38.95
C VAL A 169 -17.26 17.71 39.38
N LYS A 170 -17.87 16.53 39.57
CA LYS A 170 -17.16 15.28 39.97
C LYS A 170 -16.37 14.65 38.82
N LEU A 171 -15.84 15.43 37.88
CA LEU A 171 -15.03 14.93 36.76
C LEU A 171 -13.55 15.07 37.13
N TYR A 172 -12.95 13.94 37.49
CA TYR A 172 -11.52 13.84 37.69
C TYR A 172 -10.74 13.92 36.35
N PRO A 173 -9.51 14.47 36.36
CA PRO A 173 -8.62 14.55 35.20
C PRO A 173 -8.50 13.29 34.36
N TRP A 174 -8.47 12.12 34.99
CA TRP A 174 -8.30 10.84 34.31
C TRP A 174 -9.47 10.49 33.38
N HIS A 175 -10.69 10.92 33.69
CA HIS A 175 -11.86 10.64 32.84
C HIS A 175 -11.71 11.32 31.47
N PHE A 176 -11.14 12.53 31.42
CA PHE A 176 -10.89 13.24 30.18
C PHE A 176 -9.90 12.49 29.29
N LEU A 177 -8.84 11.92 29.87
CA LEU A 177 -7.90 11.07 29.12
C LEU A 177 -8.60 9.85 28.53
N VAL A 178 -9.37 9.12 29.35
CA VAL A 178 -10.05 7.89 28.89
C VAL A 178 -11.07 8.20 27.79
N ILE A 179 -11.83 9.29 27.90
CA ILE A 179 -12.77 9.70 26.87
C ILE A 179 -12.03 10.03 25.57
N LEU A 180 -10.97 10.83 25.64
CA LEU A 180 -10.21 11.24 24.46
C LEU A 180 -9.55 10.03 23.76
N THR A 181 -8.86 9.18 24.52
CA THR A 181 -8.23 7.98 23.97
C THR A 181 -9.27 6.98 23.44
N SER A 182 -10.47 6.92 24.04
CA SER A 182 -11.57 6.10 23.53
C SER A 182 -12.10 6.55 22.17
N VAL A 183 -12.27 7.86 22.00
CA VAL A 183 -12.65 8.44 20.69
C VAL A 183 -11.59 8.14 19.66
N GLU A 184 -10.31 8.36 20.00
CA GLU A 184 -9.17 8.10 19.13
C GLU A 184 -9.11 6.65 18.66
N VAL A 185 -9.17 5.68 19.59
CA VAL A 185 -9.12 4.26 19.23
C VAL A 185 -10.36 3.82 18.47
N SER A 186 -11.52 4.40 18.73
CA SER A 186 -12.73 4.11 17.95
C SER A 186 -12.55 4.44 16.47
N ILE A 187 -11.98 5.61 16.16
CA ILE A 187 -11.70 6.03 14.78
C ILE A 187 -10.65 5.11 14.14
N ILE A 188 -9.57 4.80 14.87
CA ILE A 188 -8.53 3.88 14.38
C ILE A 188 -9.10 2.49 14.10
N LEU A 189 -9.95 1.97 14.99
CA LEU A 189 -10.57 0.67 14.85
C LEU A 189 -11.46 0.61 13.62
N THR A 190 -12.30 1.63 13.38
CA THR A 190 -13.13 1.69 12.16
C THR A 190 -12.28 1.66 10.90
N ALA A 191 -11.19 2.44 10.85
CA ALA A 191 -10.26 2.45 9.71
C ALA A 191 -9.58 1.08 9.49
N LEU A 192 -9.13 0.43 10.57
CA LEU A 192 -8.49 -0.89 10.52
C LEU A 192 -9.47 -1.99 10.10
N LEU A 193 -10.72 -1.96 10.58
CA LEU A 193 -11.76 -2.90 10.20
C LEU A 193 -12.10 -2.77 8.71
N TRP A 194 -12.22 -1.54 8.20
CA TRP A 194 -12.41 -1.32 6.78
C TRP A 194 -11.25 -1.89 5.96
N TYR A 195 -10.02 -1.64 6.38
CA TYR A 195 -8.83 -2.19 5.73
C TYR A 195 -8.80 -3.74 5.77
N LEU A 196 -9.21 -4.33 6.89
CA LEU A 196 -9.35 -5.78 7.02
C LEU A 196 -10.39 -6.34 6.04
N VAL A 197 -11.57 -5.73 5.95
CA VAL A 197 -12.62 -6.14 5.00
C VAL A 197 -12.12 -6.08 3.56
N LEU A 198 -11.41 -5.01 3.20
CA LEU A 198 -10.82 -4.87 1.86
C LEU A 198 -9.81 -5.99 1.57
N THR A 199 -8.98 -6.33 2.55
CA THR A 199 -7.97 -7.39 2.43
C THR A 199 -8.62 -8.79 2.37
N ILE A 200 -9.66 -9.05 3.17
CA ILE A 200 -10.42 -10.32 3.11
C ILE A 200 -11.14 -10.45 1.77
N LYS A 201 -11.79 -9.38 1.30
CA LYS A 201 -12.49 -9.36 0.00
C LYS A 201 -11.51 -9.62 -1.15
N PHE A 202 -10.30 -9.07 -1.07
CA PHE A 202 -9.23 -9.34 -2.03
C PHE A 202 -8.77 -10.80 -1.97
N ASN A 203 -8.51 -11.33 -0.76
CA ASN A 203 -8.08 -12.72 -0.56
C ASN A 203 -9.15 -13.74 -1.01
N HIS A 204 -10.43 -13.43 -0.78
CA HIS A 204 -11.55 -14.25 -1.20
C HIS A 204 -11.73 -14.25 -2.73
N ARG A 205 -11.43 -13.12 -3.39
CA ARG A 205 -11.51 -13.01 -4.86
C ARG A 205 -10.40 -13.75 -5.59
N ARG A 206 -9.39 -14.29 -4.87
CA ARG A 206 -8.17 -14.87 -5.46
C ARG A 206 -7.66 -14.03 -6.62
N ALA A 207 -7.64 -12.71 -6.44
CA ALA A 207 -7.31 -11.79 -7.51
C ALA A 207 -5.92 -12.14 -8.04
N ARG A 208 -5.85 -12.46 -9.34
CA ARG A 208 -4.61 -12.82 -10.03
C ARG A 208 -3.69 -11.58 -10.02
N PRO A 209 -2.36 -11.75 -9.96
CA PRO A 209 -1.42 -10.64 -9.99
C PRO A 209 -1.63 -9.79 -11.26
N ASP A 210 -1.86 -8.48 -11.07
CA ASP A 210 -2.19 -7.53 -12.15
C ASP A 210 -1.09 -7.49 -13.23
N ALA A 211 0.17 -7.79 -12.85
CA ALA A 211 1.31 -7.89 -13.76
C ALA A 211 1.14 -8.92 -14.88
N THR A 212 0.37 -10.00 -14.68
CA THR A 212 0.22 -11.04 -15.72
C THR A 212 -0.55 -10.55 -16.95
N HIS A 213 -1.43 -9.56 -16.81
CA HIS A 213 -2.22 -9.07 -17.93
C HIS A 213 -1.47 -8.02 -18.76
N GLU A 214 -0.68 -7.18 -18.10
CA GLU A 214 0.17 -6.18 -18.77
C GLU A 214 1.43 -6.80 -19.36
N ASP A 215 2.02 -7.82 -18.74
CA ASP A 215 3.18 -8.53 -19.30
C ASP A 215 2.82 -9.43 -20.48
N LEU A 216 1.60 -10.01 -20.53
CA LEU A 216 1.14 -10.74 -21.71
C LEU A 216 0.89 -9.81 -22.89
N LEU A 217 0.31 -8.63 -22.66
CA LEU A 217 0.12 -7.63 -23.71
C LEU A 217 1.44 -6.97 -24.12
N SER A 218 2.32 -6.67 -23.15
CA SER A 218 3.62 -6.07 -23.42
C SER A 218 4.58 -7.07 -24.08
N SER A 219 4.57 -8.35 -23.71
CA SER A 219 5.34 -9.39 -24.41
C SER A 219 4.78 -9.68 -25.80
N PHE A 220 3.47 -9.64 -26.01
CA PHE A 220 2.87 -9.74 -27.34
C PHE A 220 3.23 -8.56 -28.26
N VAL A 221 3.31 -7.35 -27.70
CA VAL A 221 3.74 -6.15 -28.45
C VAL A 221 5.27 -6.12 -28.62
N THR A 222 6.03 -6.51 -27.61
CA THR A 222 7.50 -6.55 -27.63
C THR A 222 7.99 -7.64 -28.58
N SER A 223 7.38 -8.83 -28.60
CA SER A 223 7.69 -9.88 -29.59
C SER A 223 7.42 -9.44 -31.04
N GLN A 224 6.50 -8.49 -31.27
CA GLN A 224 6.30 -7.87 -32.58
C GLN A 224 7.29 -6.73 -32.90
N THR A 225 7.98 -6.17 -31.89
CA THR A 225 8.77 -4.93 -32.07
C THR A 225 10.27 -5.05 -31.74
N SER A 226 10.72 -6.09 -31.03
CA SER A 226 12.11 -6.20 -30.55
C SER A 226 12.85 -7.40 -31.15
N ALA A 227 13.24 -7.28 -32.41
CA ALA A 227 14.35 -8.03 -32.99
C ALA A 227 15.70 -7.30 -32.83
N ASN A 228 15.76 -6.14 -32.15
CA ASN A 228 17.02 -5.42 -31.97
C ASN A 228 17.02 -4.53 -30.72
N GLU A 229 18.20 -4.43 -30.11
CA GLU A 229 18.64 -3.51 -29.04
C GLU A 229 18.57 -4.01 -27.59
N ILE A 230 19.65 -4.69 -27.21
CA ILE A 230 20.09 -4.91 -25.83
C ILE A 230 20.83 -3.64 -25.36
N GLY A 231 20.28 -2.94 -24.37
CA GLY A 231 20.95 -1.82 -23.71
C GLY A 231 20.41 -1.68 -22.29
N PHE A 232 21.30 -1.70 -21.31
CA PHE A 232 21.00 -1.58 -19.88
C PHE A 232 20.20 -0.28 -19.62
N ARG A 233 18.90 -0.43 -19.28
CA ARG A 233 17.97 0.67 -19.04
C ARG A 233 17.52 0.60 -17.58
N ASP A 234 17.81 1.66 -16.83
CA ASP A 234 17.37 1.87 -15.46
C ASP A 234 15.84 1.73 -15.36
N GLU A 235 15.37 0.90 -14.42
CA GLU A 235 13.96 0.54 -14.22
C GLU A 235 13.10 1.80 -14.04
N THR A 236 13.64 2.76 -13.31
CA THR A 236 13.05 4.08 -13.03
C THR A 236 12.76 4.89 -14.31
N TYR A 237 13.59 4.76 -15.35
CA TYR A 237 13.40 5.47 -16.61
C TYR A 237 12.27 4.84 -17.44
N ARG A 238 12.21 3.50 -17.49
CA ARG A 238 11.12 2.80 -18.19
C ARG A 238 9.77 3.08 -17.52
N GLU A 239 9.73 3.08 -16.20
CA GLU A 239 8.52 3.41 -15.43
C GLU A 239 8.03 4.84 -15.72
N ASN A 240 8.93 5.83 -15.69
CA ASN A 240 8.57 7.22 -16.01
C ASN A 240 8.09 7.40 -17.46
N VAL A 241 8.65 6.65 -18.41
CA VAL A 241 8.22 6.68 -19.81
C VAL A 241 6.87 5.98 -19.99
N LEU A 242 6.64 4.86 -19.30
CA LEU A 242 5.38 4.13 -19.32
C LEU A 242 4.24 4.92 -18.68
N GLU A 243 4.49 5.57 -17.54
CA GLU A 243 3.51 6.46 -16.88
C GLU A 243 3.11 7.61 -17.81
N LYS A 244 4.10 8.25 -18.46
CA LYS A 244 3.84 9.31 -19.46
C LYS A 244 3.08 8.81 -20.69
N GLN A 245 3.35 7.58 -21.15
CA GLN A 245 2.64 6.98 -22.27
C GLN A 245 1.19 6.64 -21.90
N ALA A 246 0.95 6.13 -20.70
CA ALA A 246 -0.40 5.84 -20.21
C ALA A 246 -1.24 7.12 -20.10
N ASP A 247 -0.66 8.20 -19.58
CA ASP A 247 -1.32 9.50 -19.53
C ASP A 247 -1.64 10.05 -20.92
N LEU A 248 -0.71 9.90 -21.88
CA LEU A 248 -0.93 10.33 -23.25
C LEU A 248 -2.05 9.52 -23.94
N ILE A 249 -2.10 8.21 -23.76
CA ILE A 249 -3.17 7.36 -24.29
C ILE A 249 -4.52 7.79 -23.72
N ARG A 250 -4.58 8.06 -22.41
CA ARG A 250 -5.81 8.51 -21.75
C ARG A 250 -6.27 9.86 -22.30
N TYR A 251 -5.34 10.79 -22.48
CA TYR A 251 -5.61 12.08 -23.09
C TYR A 251 -6.11 11.96 -24.54
N LEU A 252 -5.46 11.12 -25.36
CA LEU A 252 -5.84 10.90 -26.76
C LEU A 252 -7.22 10.24 -26.87
N ARG A 253 -7.54 9.30 -25.97
CA ARG A 253 -8.85 8.65 -25.91
C ARG A 253 -9.95 9.64 -25.58
N GLU A 254 -9.75 10.47 -24.56
CA GLU A 254 -10.70 11.50 -24.16
C GLU A 254 -10.94 12.50 -25.31
N ARG A 255 -9.88 12.89 -26.02
CA ARG A 255 -9.96 13.78 -27.18
C ARG A 255 -10.69 13.14 -28.38
N ASN A 256 -10.47 11.85 -28.63
CA ASN A 256 -11.19 11.11 -29.69
C ASN A 256 -12.67 10.95 -29.37
N GLU A 257 -13.03 10.70 -28.12
CA GLU A 257 -14.44 10.63 -27.69
C GLU A 257 -15.13 11.99 -27.85
N GLN A 258 -14.45 13.09 -27.51
CA GLN A 258 -14.95 14.44 -27.75
C GLN A 258 -15.13 14.74 -29.25
N LEU A 259 -14.14 14.41 -30.08
CA LEU A 259 -14.25 14.56 -31.53
C LEU A 259 -15.41 13.73 -32.10
N GLY A 260 -15.58 12.50 -31.63
CA GLY A 260 -16.70 11.64 -32.03
C GLY A 260 -18.06 12.27 -31.71
N ARG A 261 -18.20 12.85 -30.52
CA ARG A 261 -19.44 13.59 -30.14
C ARG A 261 -19.68 14.80 -31.03
N LEU A 262 -18.63 15.56 -31.36
CA LEU A 262 -18.75 16.71 -32.25
C LEU A 262 -19.18 16.31 -33.66
N VAL A 263 -18.57 15.25 -34.22
CA VAL A 263 -18.94 14.72 -35.55
C VAL A 263 -20.39 14.27 -35.57
N LEU A 264 -20.86 13.57 -34.54
CA LEU A 264 -22.25 13.14 -34.43
C LEU A 264 -23.22 14.33 -34.39
N ASN A 265 -22.90 15.35 -33.58
CA ASN A 265 -23.71 16.57 -33.50
C ASN A 265 -23.78 17.31 -34.84
N PHE A 266 -22.66 17.44 -35.56
CA PHE A 266 -22.65 18.07 -36.87
C PHE A 266 -23.42 17.26 -37.90
N LYS A 267 -23.29 15.94 -37.90
CA LYS A 267 -24.05 15.06 -38.80
C LYS A 267 -25.56 15.20 -38.57
N GLN A 268 -25.99 15.22 -37.32
CA GLN A 268 -27.39 15.42 -36.95
C GLN A 268 -27.93 16.79 -37.43
N GLN A 269 -27.13 17.86 -37.31
CA GLN A 269 -27.51 19.18 -37.83
C GLN A 269 -27.62 19.20 -39.35
N VAL A 270 -26.71 18.54 -40.06
CA VAL A 270 -26.74 18.42 -41.53
C VAL A 270 -27.97 17.63 -41.98
N ASP A 271 -28.29 16.52 -41.32
CA ASP A 271 -29.47 15.71 -41.64
C ASP A 271 -30.76 16.51 -41.42
N VAL A 272 -30.85 17.28 -40.33
CA VAL A 272 -31.99 18.19 -40.08
C VAL A 272 -32.09 19.26 -41.16
N GLN A 273 -30.98 19.88 -41.56
CA GLN A 273 -31.00 20.90 -42.62
C GLN A 273 -31.37 20.32 -43.99
N GLN A 274 -30.90 19.12 -44.33
CA GLN A 274 -31.29 18.44 -45.56
C GLN A 274 -32.78 18.08 -45.57
N ASN A 275 -33.32 17.64 -44.44
CA ASN A 275 -34.75 17.33 -44.32
C ASN A 275 -35.62 18.59 -44.48
N VAL A 276 -35.20 19.72 -43.90
CA VAL A 276 -35.88 21.02 -44.11
C VAL A 276 -35.80 21.48 -45.57
N ARG A 277 -34.67 21.24 -46.24
CA ARG A 277 -34.48 21.62 -47.65
C ARG A 277 -35.27 20.75 -48.63
N ASN A 278 -35.58 19.50 -48.28
CA ASN A 278 -36.37 18.59 -49.11
C ASN A 278 -37.89 18.78 -48.94
N HIS A 279 -38.34 19.68 -48.05
CA HIS A 279 -39.76 19.96 -47.79
C HIS A 279 -40.19 21.38 -48.18
N ASN A 280 -39.29 22.16 -48.78
CA ASN A 280 -39.56 23.44 -49.44
C ASN A 280 -39.34 23.30 -50.95
#